data_AF-A0AA45R3K8-F1
#
_entry.id   AF-A0AA45R3K8-F1
#
_cell.length_a   1.000
_cell.length_b   1.000
_cell.length_c   1.000
_cell.angle_alpha   90.00
_cell.angle_beta   90.00
_cell.angle_gamma   90.00
#
_symmetry.space_group_name_H-M   'P 1'
#
loop_
_entity.id
_entity.type
_entity.pdbx_description
1 polymer ?
#
loop_
_entity_poly.entity_id
_entity_poly.type
_entity_poly.pdbx_seq_one_letter_code
_entity_poly.pdbx_strand_id
1 'polypeptide(L)'
;MPTPFEAAERRTGAAEPLEHPPLQVGPEGWAQDPAVPPGGPRVAPEAPPRVEAPPPPLAEAALPGTDAGSSTNWAGYVLRGAPGTFRSVSATWTVPHPHSRPGVGDYYTQCAVWVGLDGAHPGAGHLAQVGVDVNDLGGEREYQLWWELETGGVGASPIPHPVRAGDELRAGVAHLFGGTFAISVECRAAGWAYRRRHSYPPGTPVPPLGSAEVIVEAPMFRGVTGMLTDFGSVEFLDVAVNDLPLSGFAGAATRYDMVDGVELLAETGPLGDGFGVCWRGYGRPRRALSGQVWKG
;
A
#
# COMPACT_ATOMS: atom_id res chain seq x y z
N MET A 1 11.52 27.70 -3.84
CA MET A 1 12.21 26.95 -2.78
C MET A 1 11.51 25.60 -2.71
N PRO A 2 12.24 24.48 -2.71
CA PRO A 2 11.61 23.17 -2.66
C PRO A 2 10.76 23.05 -1.40
N THR A 3 9.63 22.37 -1.49
CA THR A 3 8.77 22.17 -0.32
C THR A 3 9.50 21.28 0.70
N PRO A 4 9.16 21.34 1.99
CA PRO A 4 9.76 20.46 3.00
C PRO A 4 9.65 18.96 2.68
N PHE A 5 8.71 18.58 1.81
CA PHE A 5 8.51 17.22 1.31
C PHE A 5 9.64 16.75 0.38
N GLU A 6 10.08 17.59 -0.56
CA GLU A 6 11.17 17.28 -1.51
C GLU A 6 12.56 17.18 -0.85
N ALA A 7 12.69 17.51 0.43
CA ALA A 7 13.95 17.41 1.17
C ALA A 7 14.14 16.04 1.86
N ALA A 8 13.05 15.34 2.18
CA ALA A 8 13.09 14.01 2.81
C ALA A 8 13.49 12.91 1.81
N GLU A 9 13.12 13.04 0.54
CA GLU A 9 13.38 12.04 -0.52
C GLU A 9 14.87 11.93 -0.93
N ARG A 10 15.73 12.87 -0.53
CA ARG A 10 17.11 12.98 -1.04
C ARG A 10 18.18 12.17 -0.29
N ARG A 11 17.82 11.33 0.70
CA ARG A 11 18.82 10.73 1.62
C ARG A 11 18.82 9.21 1.79
N THR A 12 18.03 8.43 1.05
CA THR A 12 18.13 6.96 1.07
C THR A 12 19.26 6.49 0.15
N GLY A 13 20.50 6.61 0.61
CA GLY A 13 21.70 6.12 -0.06
C GLY A 13 22.19 4.80 0.53
N ALA A 14 22.16 3.75 -0.31
CA ALA A 14 22.92 2.49 -0.25
C ALA A 14 22.83 1.65 1.05
N ALA A 15 21.89 0.71 1.09
CA ALA A 15 22.05 -0.55 1.82
C ALA A 15 22.43 -1.67 0.82
N GLU A 16 23.50 -2.42 1.13
CA GLU A 16 23.99 -3.56 0.35
C GLU A 16 23.01 -4.75 0.41
N PRO A 17 22.93 -5.60 -0.63
CA PRO A 17 21.96 -6.69 -0.69
C PRO A 17 22.34 -7.85 0.24
N LEU A 18 21.41 -8.23 1.12
CA LEU A 18 21.47 -9.49 1.86
C LEU A 18 21.00 -10.64 0.96
N GLU A 19 21.90 -11.58 0.66
CA GLU A 19 21.56 -12.81 -0.06
C GLU A 19 20.74 -13.75 0.83
N HIS A 20 19.54 -14.14 0.38
CA HIS A 20 18.76 -15.22 0.99
C HIS A 20 19.13 -16.58 0.37
N PRO A 21 19.29 -17.65 1.16
CA PRO A 21 19.56 -19.00 0.63
C PRO A 21 18.31 -19.60 -0.03
N PRO A 22 18.46 -20.43 -1.08
CA PRO A 22 17.34 -21.04 -1.78
C PRO A 22 16.61 -22.09 -0.94
N LEU A 23 15.27 -22.03 -0.90
CA LEU A 23 14.43 -23.10 -0.38
C LEU A 23 14.48 -24.31 -1.32
N GLN A 24 14.82 -25.47 -0.77
CA GLN A 24 14.85 -26.74 -1.50
C GLN A 24 13.44 -27.26 -1.76
N VAL A 25 13.16 -27.59 -3.03
CA VAL A 25 11.95 -28.29 -3.47
C VAL A 25 12.19 -29.79 -3.34
N GLY A 26 11.41 -30.48 -2.50
CA GLY A 26 11.36 -31.94 -2.42
C GLY A 26 10.42 -32.54 -3.48
N PRO A 27 10.59 -33.81 -3.89
CA PRO A 27 9.88 -34.38 -5.05
C PRO A 27 8.52 -35.00 -4.70
N GLU A 28 7.56 -34.79 -5.63
CA GLU A 28 6.48 -35.67 -6.09
C GLU A 28 5.27 -36.04 -5.19
N GLY A 29 4.06 -35.83 -5.73
CA GLY A 29 2.94 -36.77 -5.58
C GLY A 29 1.53 -36.19 -5.43
N TRP A 30 0.86 -35.80 -6.53
CA TRP A 30 -0.61 -35.75 -6.56
C TRP A 30 -1.11 -36.72 -7.64
N ALA A 31 -1.89 -37.72 -7.21
CA ALA A 31 -2.53 -38.70 -8.07
C ALA A 31 -3.61 -38.05 -8.95
N GLN A 32 -3.72 -38.53 -10.19
CA GLN A 32 -4.75 -38.14 -11.16
C GLN A 32 -6.04 -38.93 -10.93
N ASP A 33 -7.19 -38.24 -10.88
CA ASP A 33 -8.51 -38.85 -11.00
C ASP A 33 -8.92 -39.03 -12.48
N PRO A 34 -9.75 -40.03 -12.82
CA PRO A 34 -9.96 -40.50 -14.19
C PRO A 34 -10.87 -39.61 -15.05
N ALA A 35 -10.59 -39.65 -16.35
CA ALA A 35 -11.23 -38.86 -17.41
C ALA A 35 -12.73 -39.18 -17.64
N VAL A 36 -13.51 -38.12 -17.90
CA VAL A 36 -14.91 -38.18 -18.37
C VAL A 36 -14.93 -38.21 -19.91
N PRO A 37 -15.73 -39.07 -20.56
CA PRO A 37 -15.76 -39.19 -22.03
C PRO A 37 -16.53 -38.03 -22.72
N PRO A 38 -16.19 -37.66 -23.97
CA PRO A 38 -16.79 -36.52 -24.65
C PRO A 38 -18.02 -36.93 -25.47
N GLY A 39 -19.12 -36.17 -25.38
CA GLY A 39 -20.29 -36.40 -26.23
C GLY A 39 -21.52 -35.56 -25.85
N GLY A 40 -21.50 -34.28 -26.17
CA GLY A 40 -22.67 -33.40 -26.11
C GLY A 40 -22.50 -32.19 -27.03
N PRO A 41 -23.55 -31.70 -27.70
CA PRO A 41 -23.45 -30.59 -28.64
C PRO A 41 -22.95 -29.32 -27.96
N ARG A 42 -21.88 -28.71 -28.50
CA ARG A 42 -21.31 -27.43 -28.03
C ARG A 42 -22.30 -26.30 -28.30
N VAL A 43 -22.95 -25.80 -27.25
CA VAL A 43 -23.54 -24.46 -27.22
C VAL A 43 -22.39 -23.47 -27.09
N ALA A 44 -22.34 -22.44 -27.94
CA ALA A 44 -21.34 -21.38 -27.82
C ALA A 44 -21.47 -20.72 -26.42
N PRO A 45 -20.37 -20.46 -25.71
CA PRO A 45 -20.45 -19.74 -24.44
C PRO A 45 -20.98 -18.33 -24.71
N GLU A 46 -22.10 -18.00 -24.08
CA GLU A 46 -22.61 -16.63 -24.01
C GLU A 46 -21.54 -15.76 -23.33
N ALA A 47 -21.27 -14.59 -23.89
CA ALA A 47 -20.27 -13.68 -23.34
C ALA A 47 -20.67 -13.32 -21.90
N PRO A 48 -19.73 -13.30 -20.93
CA PRO A 48 -20.06 -12.88 -19.57
C PRO A 48 -20.65 -11.46 -19.63
N PRO A 49 -21.66 -11.15 -18.80
CA PRO A 49 -22.18 -9.79 -18.73
C PRO A 49 -21.03 -8.84 -18.40
N ARG A 50 -20.94 -7.76 -19.16
CA ARG A 50 -19.99 -6.67 -18.91
C ARG A 50 -20.22 -6.18 -17.48
N VAL A 51 -19.30 -6.50 -16.57
CA VAL A 51 -19.27 -5.87 -15.25
C VAL A 51 -18.93 -4.40 -15.51
N GLU A 52 -19.94 -3.54 -15.50
CA GLU A 52 -19.72 -2.10 -15.48
C GLU A 52 -18.90 -1.76 -14.23
N ALA A 53 -17.93 -0.86 -14.40
CA ALA A 53 -17.21 -0.30 -13.27
C ALA A 53 -18.22 0.28 -12.26
N PRO A 54 -17.97 0.15 -10.95
CA PRO A 54 -18.80 0.82 -9.96
C PRO A 54 -18.88 2.33 -10.30
N PRO A 55 -20.05 2.96 -10.08
CA PRO A 55 -20.16 4.41 -10.25
C PRO A 55 -19.09 5.10 -9.39
N PRO A 56 -18.51 6.22 -9.83
CA PRO A 56 -17.61 6.98 -8.98
C PRO A 56 -18.34 7.30 -7.67
N PRO A 57 -17.65 7.26 -6.50
CA PRO A 57 -18.28 7.70 -5.26
C PRO A 57 -18.87 9.09 -5.48
N LEU A 58 -20.12 9.28 -5.03
CA LEU A 58 -20.73 10.60 -5.00
C LEU A 58 -19.74 11.54 -4.31
N ALA A 59 -19.31 12.59 -5.00
CA ALA A 59 -18.41 13.58 -4.46
C ALA A 59 -19.13 14.31 -3.30
N GLU A 60 -19.00 13.80 -2.09
CA GLU A 60 -19.25 14.60 -0.89
C GLU A 60 -18.23 15.74 -0.89
N ALA A 61 -18.69 16.96 -0.59
CA ALA A 61 -17.76 18.07 -0.46
C ALA A 61 -16.81 17.78 0.71
N ALA A 62 -15.51 17.94 0.50
CA ALA A 62 -14.52 17.76 1.55
C ALA A 62 -14.89 18.57 2.80
N LEU A 63 -14.74 17.96 3.97
CA LEU A 63 -14.99 18.63 5.24
C LEU A 63 -14.13 19.92 5.35
N PRO A 64 -14.68 21.03 5.87
CA PRO A 64 -13.93 22.26 6.04
C PRO A 64 -12.75 22.03 7.00
N GLY A 65 -11.58 22.60 6.65
CA GLY A 65 -10.35 22.50 7.45
C GLY A 65 -9.32 21.49 6.95
N THR A 66 -9.64 20.73 5.90
CA THR A 66 -8.71 19.81 5.26
C THR A 66 -7.82 20.54 4.25
N ASP A 67 -6.50 20.52 4.47
CA ASP A 67 -5.51 21.01 3.52
C ASP A 67 -5.33 20.03 2.35
N ALA A 68 -4.85 20.51 1.21
CA ALA A 68 -4.54 19.68 0.05
C ALA A 68 -3.10 19.93 -0.45
N GLY A 69 -2.42 18.85 -0.82
CA GLY A 69 -1.09 18.86 -1.40
C GLY A 69 -0.92 17.77 -2.46
N SER A 70 0.28 17.70 -3.01
CA SER A 70 0.68 16.66 -3.96
C SER A 70 1.92 15.94 -3.46
N SER A 71 2.03 14.65 -3.75
CA SER A 71 3.19 13.82 -3.47
C SER A 71 3.61 13.07 -4.73
N THR A 72 4.89 12.77 -4.84
CA THR A 72 5.52 12.02 -5.94
C THR A 72 5.32 10.51 -5.84
N ASN A 73 4.90 10.01 -4.67
CA ASN A 73 4.74 8.59 -4.42
C ASN A 73 3.54 8.22 -3.53
N TRP A 74 2.88 9.17 -2.85
CA TRP A 74 1.76 8.88 -1.95
C TRP A 74 0.46 9.54 -2.43
N ALA A 75 -0.65 8.82 -2.29
CA ALA A 75 -2.00 9.36 -2.33
C ALA A 75 -2.75 8.91 -1.07
N GLY A 76 -3.50 9.81 -0.44
CA GLY A 76 -4.32 9.51 0.73
C GLY A 76 -4.31 10.65 1.73
N TYR A 77 -4.47 10.31 3.01
CA TYR A 77 -4.50 11.28 4.11
C TYR A 77 -3.31 11.13 5.04
N VAL A 78 -2.71 12.26 5.39
CA VAL A 78 -1.67 12.39 6.40
C VAL A 78 -2.16 13.36 7.48
N LEU A 79 -2.19 12.89 8.71
CA LEU A 79 -2.52 13.71 9.87
C LEU A 79 -1.23 14.20 10.53
N ARG A 80 -1.21 15.46 10.96
CA ARG A 80 -0.03 16.07 11.61
C ARG A 80 -0.37 16.68 12.94
N GLY A 81 0.53 16.53 13.90
CA GLY A 81 0.34 17.00 15.26
C GLY A 81 1.67 17.18 15.99
N ALA A 82 1.57 17.60 17.26
CA ALA A 82 2.74 17.63 18.13
C ALA A 82 3.26 16.20 18.39
N PRO A 83 4.54 16.02 18.75
CA PRO A 83 5.06 14.71 19.16
C PRO A 83 4.19 14.06 20.25
N GLY A 84 3.90 12.76 20.09
CA GLY A 84 3.06 11.98 21.00
C GLY A 84 1.56 12.05 20.74
N THR A 85 1.11 12.79 19.72
CA THR A 85 -0.31 12.99 19.40
C THR A 85 -0.96 11.70 18.90
N PHE A 86 -0.28 10.94 18.03
CA PHE A 86 -0.88 9.77 17.38
C PHE A 86 -0.34 8.47 17.98
N ARG A 87 -1.23 7.62 18.46
CA ARG A 87 -0.92 6.37 19.16
C ARG A 87 -1.48 5.16 18.45
N SER A 88 -2.53 5.31 17.66
CA SER A 88 -3.04 4.24 16.81
C SER A 88 -3.60 4.77 15.52
N VAL A 89 -3.49 3.96 14.47
CA VAL A 89 -4.21 4.11 13.20
C VAL A 89 -4.71 2.75 12.76
N SER A 90 -5.90 2.71 12.18
CA SER A 90 -6.44 1.51 11.52
C SER A 90 -7.37 1.90 10.39
N ALA A 91 -7.50 1.02 9.41
CA ALA A 91 -8.48 1.13 8.35
C ALA A 91 -8.89 -0.26 7.87
N THR A 92 -10.05 -0.32 7.22
CA THR A 92 -10.54 -1.48 6.49
C THR A 92 -10.51 -1.15 5.00
N TRP A 93 -10.06 -2.06 4.14
CA TRP A 93 -10.18 -1.92 2.70
C TRP A 93 -10.28 -3.27 2.01
N THR A 94 -10.84 -3.27 0.81
CA THR A 94 -10.77 -4.44 -0.08
C THR A 94 -9.48 -4.39 -0.88
N VAL A 95 -8.74 -5.49 -0.94
CA VAL A 95 -7.52 -5.60 -1.76
C VAL A 95 -7.90 -5.39 -3.24
N PRO A 96 -7.35 -4.36 -3.91
CA PRO A 96 -7.73 -4.05 -5.28
C PRO A 96 -7.27 -5.13 -6.26
N HIS A 97 -7.93 -5.19 -7.42
CA HIS A 97 -7.49 -6.02 -8.53
C HIS A 97 -6.68 -5.16 -9.52
N PRO A 98 -5.38 -5.41 -9.71
CA PRO A 98 -4.58 -4.60 -10.60
C PRO A 98 -4.94 -4.90 -12.07
N HIS A 99 -5.12 -3.83 -12.84
CA HIS A 99 -5.43 -3.86 -14.25
C HIS A 99 -4.14 -3.81 -15.08
N SER A 100 -3.85 -4.92 -15.76
CA SER A 100 -2.79 -4.95 -16.75
C SER A 100 -3.24 -4.25 -18.03
N ARG A 101 -2.46 -3.28 -18.54
CA ARG A 101 -2.71 -2.70 -19.86
C ARG A 101 -1.74 -3.25 -20.92
N PRO A 102 -2.26 -3.89 -21.98
CA PRO A 102 -1.46 -4.21 -23.16
C PRO A 102 -0.81 -2.94 -23.72
N GLY A 103 0.49 -2.98 -23.97
CA GLY A 103 1.22 -1.88 -24.63
C GLY A 103 1.88 -0.86 -23.69
N VAL A 104 1.67 -0.96 -22.36
CA VAL A 104 2.56 -0.28 -21.41
C VAL A 104 3.94 -0.94 -21.42
N GLY A 105 4.04 -2.20 -21.89
CA GLY A 105 5.23 -3.05 -21.99
C GLY A 105 5.31 -4.03 -20.83
N ASP A 106 6.23 -5.00 -20.87
CA ASP A 106 6.49 -5.97 -19.80
C ASP A 106 7.07 -5.32 -18.52
N TYR A 107 6.67 -4.09 -18.20
CA TYR A 107 7.21 -3.32 -17.09
C TYR A 107 6.53 -3.73 -15.79
N TYR A 108 7.37 -3.97 -14.78
CA TYR A 108 6.97 -4.13 -13.40
C TYR A 108 6.34 -2.83 -12.90
N THR A 109 5.08 -2.89 -12.49
CA THR A 109 4.40 -1.79 -11.80
C THR A 109 4.10 -2.19 -10.37
N GLN A 110 4.18 -1.23 -9.46
CA GLN A 110 4.05 -1.48 -8.02
C GLN A 110 3.03 -0.53 -7.39
N CYS A 111 2.32 -1.05 -6.40
CA CYS A 111 1.38 -0.31 -5.59
C CYS A 111 1.38 -0.94 -4.20
N ALA A 112 1.38 -0.12 -3.16
CA ALA A 112 1.18 -0.57 -1.79
C ALA A 112 -0.03 0.14 -1.19
N VAL A 113 -0.81 -0.57 -0.37
CA VAL A 113 -1.95 -0.01 0.38
C VAL A 113 -1.71 -0.25 1.85
N TRP A 114 -1.63 0.82 2.65
CA TRP A 114 -1.15 0.71 4.02
C TRP A 114 -1.67 1.80 4.96
N VAL A 115 -1.53 1.53 6.27
CA VAL A 115 -1.71 2.49 7.35
C VAL A 115 -0.46 2.56 8.22
N GLY A 116 -0.14 3.74 8.75
CA GLY A 116 1.09 3.95 9.49
C GLY A 116 1.07 5.06 10.54
N LEU A 117 2.09 5.04 11.38
CA LEU A 117 2.43 6.12 12.31
C LEU A 117 3.84 6.63 11.97
N ASP A 118 4.00 7.95 12.00
CA ASP A 118 5.22 8.68 11.62
C ASP A 118 5.56 8.62 10.11
N GLY A 119 6.81 8.85 9.70
CA GLY A 119 7.19 8.89 8.28
C GLY A 119 6.90 10.21 7.56
N ALA A 120 5.85 10.94 7.93
CA ALA A 120 5.48 12.14 7.20
C ALA A 120 6.20 13.43 7.63
N HIS A 121 7.02 13.46 8.68
CA HIS A 121 7.64 14.70 9.20
C HIS A 121 9.04 14.98 8.62
N PRO A 122 9.50 16.25 8.53
CA PRO A 122 10.85 16.55 8.07
C PRO A 122 11.91 15.85 8.94
N GLY A 123 12.78 15.06 8.31
CA GLY A 123 13.79 14.27 9.02
C GLY A 123 13.27 12.97 9.63
N ALA A 124 12.12 12.45 9.17
CA ALA A 124 11.57 11.19 9.64
C ALA A 124 12.56 10.03 9.51
N GLY A 125 13.06 9.59 10.66
CA GLY A 125 13.84 8.36 10.82
C GLY A 125 13.01 7.22 11.41
N HIS A 126 11.69 7.36 11.43
CA HIS A 126 10.74 6.37 11.98
C HIS A 126 9.50 6.33 11.12
N LEU A 127 9.06 5.13 10.77
CA LEU A 127 7.76 4.85 10.18
C LEU A 127 7.36 3.43 10.58
N ALA A 128 6.28 3.32 11.36
CA ALA A 128 5.70 2.04 11.74
C ALA A 128 4.44 1.81 10.90
N GLN A 129 4.43 0.76 10.08
CA GLN A 129 3.39 0.58 9.07
C GLN A 129 3.06 -0.88 8.79
N VAL A 130 1.88 -1.08 8.22
CA VAL A 130 1.36 -2.38 7.84
C VAL A 130 0.48 -2.25 6.61
N GLY A 131 0.63 -3.19 5.68
CA GLY A 131 -0.04 -3.07 4.40
C GLY A 131 0.01 -4.32 3.55
N VAL A 132 -0.38 -4.12 2.29
CA VAL A 132 -0.37 -5.11 1.23
C VAL A 132 0.23 -4.49 -0.03
N ASP A 133 1.14 -5.21 -0.67
CA ASP A 133 1.60 -4.92 -2.03
C ASP A 133 0.61 -5.50 -3.04
N VAL A 134 0.37 -4.75 -4.12
CA VAL A 134 -0.47 -5.11 -5.25
C VAL A 134 0.30 -4.78 -6.53
N ASN A 135 1.15 -5.72 -6.91
CA ASN A 135 2.07 -5.54 -8.03
C ASN A 135 1.52 -6.19 -9.30
N ASP A 136 1.86 -5.59 -10.44
CA ASP A 136 1.70 -6.23 -11.75
C ASP A 136 3.10 -6.43 -12.36
N LEU A 137 3.51 -7.70 -12.40
CA LEU A 137 4.83 -8.16 -12.84
C LEU A 137 4.79 -8.56 -14.32
N GLY A 138 4.32 -7.66 -15.18
CA GLY A 138 4.20 -7.93 -16.62
C GLY A 138 3.04 -8.87 -16.98
N GLY A 139 1.92 -8.77 -16.26
CA GLY A 139 0.69 -9.56 -16.43
C GLY A 139 0.45 -10.58 -15.32
N GLU A 140 1.48 -10.88 -14.51
CA GLU A 140 1.36 -11.70 -13.31
C GLU A 140 1.10 -10.81 -12.08
N ARG A 141 0.04 -11.12 -11.34
CA ARG A 141 -0.37 -10.33 -10.17
C ARG A 141 0.28 -10.92 -8.93
N GLU A 142 0.96 -10.08 -8.19
CA GLU A 142 1.58 -10.43 -6.92
C GLU A 142 0.90 -9.67 -5.78
N TYR A 143 0.59 -10.39 -4.71
CA TYR A 143 0.05 -9.83 -3.48
C TYR A 143 0.89 -10.30 -2.30
N GLN A 144 1.37 -9.37 -1.49
CA GLN A 144 2.18 -9.70 -0.31
C GLN A 144 1.77 -8.81 0.85
N LEU A 145 1.33 -9.43 1.96
CA LEU A 145 1.14 -8.71 3.21
C LEU A 145 2.49 -8.44 3.86
N TRP A 146 2.63 -7.29 4.48
CA TRP A 146 3.86 -6.92 5.15
C TRP A 146 3.62 -6.00 6.34
N TRP A 147 4.63 -5.92 7.20
CA TRP A 147 4.77 -4.88 8.22
C TRP A 147 6.17 -4.30 8.16
N GLU A 148 6.34 -3.07 8.61
CA GLU A 148 7.64 -2.42 8.64
C GLU A 148 7.77 -1.52 9.87
N LEU A 149 8.99 -1.48 10.40
CA LEU A 149 9.46 -0.50 11.36
C LEU A 149 10.72 0.13 10.74
N GLU A 150 10.53 1.11 9.85
CA GLU A 150 11.60 1.70 9.04
C GLU A 150 12.44 2.69 9.86
N THR A 151 13.76 2.59 9.72
CA THR A 151 14.77 3.48 10.34
C THR A 151 15.88 3.94 9.38
N GLY A 152 15.61 3.98 8.07
CA GLY A 152 16.56 4.35 7.01
C GLY A 152 17.40 3.19 6.47
N GLY A 153 16.91 1.96 6.50
CA GLY A 153 17.62 0.80 5.98
C GLY A 153 17.08 -0.58 6.39
N VAL A 154 15.92 -0.66 7.04
CA VAL A 154 15.26 -1.93 7.37
C VAL A 154 13.98 -1.99 6.54
N GLY A 155 13.99 -2.84 5.51
CA GLY A 155 12.85 -3.02 4.63
C GLY A 155 11.69 -3.77 5.28
N ALA A 156 10.55 -3.74 4.60
CA ALA A 156 9.33 -4.45 4.97
C ALA A 156 9.56 -5.96 5.21
N SER A 157 8.90 -6.48 6.23
CA SER A 157 8.92 -7.89 6.62
C SER A 157 7.61 -8.57 6.22
N PRO A 158 7.66 -9.75 5.56
CA PRO A 158 6.45 -10.43 5.09
C PRO A 158 5.60 -10.95 6.26
N ILE A 159 4.29 -10.85 6.11
CA ILE A 159 3.31 -11.50 6.97
C ILE A 159 2.92 -12.84 6.30
N PRO A 160 3.09 -13.99 6.98
CA PRO A 160 2.90 -15.31 6.37
C PRO A 160 1.42 -15.73 6.33
N HIS A 161 0.57 -14.91 5.70
CA HIS A 161 -0.84 -15.20 5.47
C HIS A 161 -1.19 -14.98 3.99
N PRO A 162 -2.08 -15.82 3.42
CA PRO A 162 -2.52 -15.63 2.05
C PRO A 162 -3.37 -14.37 1.93
N VAL A 163 -3.21 -13.68 0.81
CA VAL A 163 -4.00 -12.50 0.44
C VAL A 163 -4.22 -12.51 -1.07
N ARG A 164 -5.35 -11.99 -1.53
CA ARG A 164 -5.68 -11.86 -2.95
C ARG A 164 -6.65 -10.69 -3.16
N ALA A 165 -6.80 -10.26 -4.41
CA ALA A 165 -7.84 -9.31 -4.78
C ALA A 165 -9.23 -9.75 -4.29
N GLY A 166 -10.00 -8.78 -3.79
CA GLY A 166 -11.34 -9.00 -3.25
C GLY A 166 -11.37 -9.42 -1.78
N ASP A 167 -10.24 -9.74 -1.16
CA ASP A 167 -10.19 -9.95 0.28
C ASP A 167 -10.40 -8.61 1.01
N GLU A 168 -11.25 -8.59 2.03
CA GLU A 168 -11.41 -7.43 2.91
C GLU A 168 -10.42 -7.55 4.07
N LEU A 169 -9.50 -6.60 4.14
CA LEU A 169 -8.49 -6.50 5.19
C LEU A 169 -8.87 -5.40 6.17
N ARG A 170 -8.74 -5.70 7.46
CA ARG A 170 -8.67 -4.68 8.51
C ARG A 170 -7.27 -4.67 9.08
N ALA A 171 -6.55 -3.56 8.87
CA ALA A 171 -5.17 -3.40 9.31
C ALA A 171 -5.02 -2.27 10.33
N GLY A 172 -3.99 -2.33 11.16
CA GLY A 172 -3.72 -1.29 12.14
C GLY A 172 -2.36 -1.38 12.80
N VAL A 173 -1.89 -0.21 13.21
CA VAL A 173 -0.66 0.01 13.98
C VAL A 173 -1.04 0.72 15.28
N ALA A 174 -0.53 0.23 16.41
CA ALA A 174 -0.69 0.89 17.69
C ALA A 174 0.65 0.96 18.43
N HIS A 175 1.05 2.16 18.83
CA HIS A 175 2.19 2.37 19.72
C HIS A 175 1.88 1.79 21.10
N LEU A 176 2.81 1.00 21.65
CA LEU A 176 2.68 0.44 23.01
C LEU A 176 3.53 1.22 24.00
N PHE A 177 4.84 1.28 23.76
CA PHE A 177 5.82 1.98 24.60
C PHE A 177 7.17 2.03 23.89
N GLY A 178 7.99 3.06 24.17
CA GLY A 178 9.32 3.19 23.56
C GLY A 178 9.27 3.09 22.03
N GLY A 179 10.08 2.21 21.43
CA GLY A 179 10.01 1.87 20.01
C GLY A 179 9.17 0.63 19.68
N THR A 180 8.24 0.23 20.54
CA THR A 180 7.43 -1.00 20.40
C THR A 180 6.02 -0.70 19.95
N PHE A 181 5.57 -1.45 18.94
CA PHE A 181 4.25 -1.32 18.32
C PHE A 181 3.53 -2.67 18.29
N ALA A 182 2.22 -2.64 18.44
CA ALA A 182 1.35 -3.72 18.02
C ALA A 182 1.00 -3.52 16.53
N ILE A 183 1.26 -4.55 15.74
CA ILE A 183 0.87 -4.62 14.33
C ILE A 183 -0.24 -5.66 14.19
N SER A 184 -1.31 -5.28 13.50
CA SER A 184 -2.42 -6.17 13.21
C SER A 184 -2.94 -6.10 11.79
N VAL A 185 -3.28 -7.26 11.23
CA VAL A 185 -4.07 -7.40 10.00
C VAL A 185 -5.01 -8.58 10.18
N GLU A 186 -6.27 -8.46 9.78
CA GLU A 186 -7.20 -9.59 9.72
C GLU A 186 -7.93 -9.62 8.39
N CYS A 187 -8.20 -10.81 7.88
CA CYS A 187 -9.12 -11.05 6.78
C CYS A 187 -10.23 -11.98 7.26
N ARG A 188 -11.44 -11.43 7.42
CA ARG A 188 -12.57 -12.19 8.00
C ARG A 188 -13.05 -13.29 7.07
N ALA A 189 -13.15 -13.00 5.78
CA ALA A 189 -13.57 -13.98 4.78
C ALA A 189 -12.60 -15.17 4.67
N ALA A 190 -11.30 -14.93 4.84
CA ALA A 190 -10.26 -15.96 4.83
C ALA A 190 -10.00 -16.59 6.21
N GLY A 191 -10.68 -16.12 7.27
CA GLY A 191 -10.65 -16.72 8.60
C GLY A 191 -9.31 -16.60 9.35
N TRP A 192 -8.46 -15.63 9.01
CA TRP A 192 -7.15 -15.45 9.65
C TRP A 192 -6.96 -14.05 10.24
N ALA A 193 -6.10 -13.98 11.25
CA ALA A 193 -5.63 -12.73 11.84
C ALA A 193 -4.15 -12.83 12.22
N TYR A 194 -3.39 -11.81 11.83
CA TYR A 194 -2.03 -11.55 12.29
C TYR A 194 -2.08 -10.45 13.37
N ARG A 195 -1.59 -10.75 14.57
CA ARG A 195 -1.47 -9.80 15.68
C ARG A 195 -0.15 -10.04 16.40
N ARG A 196 0.81 -9.14 16.23
CA ARG A 196 2.16 -9.29 16.78
C ARG A 196 2.67 -7.97 17.35
N ARG A 197 3.64 -8.07 18.25
CA ARG A 197 4.38 -6.93 18.77
C ARG A 197 5.74 -6.93 18.10
N HIS A 198 6.14 -5.77 17.60
CA HIS A 198 7.44 -5.55 16.99
C HIS A 198 8.09 -4.34 17.64
N SER A 199 9.42 -4.39 17.77
CA SER A 199 10.20 -3.32 18.38
C SER A 199 11.29 -2.90 17.42
N TYR A 200 11.53 -1.60 17.34
CA TYR A 200 12.75 -1.10 16.72
C TYR A 200 13.99 -1.72 17.39
N PRO A 201 15.11 -1.86 16.66
CA PRO A 201 16.36 -2.33 17.22
C PRO A 201 16.78 -1.53 18.47
N PRO A 202 17.47 -2.16 19.45
CA PRO A 202 18.03 -1.44 20.59
C PRO A 202 18.93 -0.28 20.13
N GLY A 203 18.77 0.89 20.75
CA GLY A 203 19.53 2.10 20.41
C GLY A 203 18.88 3.00 19.36
N THR A 204 17.81 2.54 18.70
CA THR A 204 16.97 3.40 17.87
C THR A 204 16.31 4.50 18.71
N PRO A 205 16.31 5.77 18.28
CA PRO A 205 15.60 6.85 18.95
C PRO A 205 14.11 6.54 19.12
N VAL A 206 13.48 7.15 20.13
CA VAL A 206 12.04 6.96 20.36
C VAL A 206 11.27 7.62 19.21
N PRO A 207 10.32 6.92 18.58
CA PRO A 207 9.49 7.49 17.53
C PRO A 207 8.73 8.73 18.05
N PRO A 208 8.68 9.82 17.28
CA PRO A 208 8.06 11.06 17.72
C PRO A 208 6.54 10.97 17.80
N LEU A 209 5.89 10.07 17.07
CA LEU A 209 4.44 9.88 17.05
C LEU A 209 3.70 11.18 16.68
N GLY A 210 4.25 11.88 15.70
CA GLY A 210 3.84 13.21 15.24
C GLY A 210 2.95 13.17 13.99
N SER A 211 2.80 12.01 13.36
CA SER A 211 1.86 11.83 12.24
C SER A 211 1.20 10.44 12.23
N ALA A 212 0.09 10.36 11.51
CA ALA A 212 -0.62 9.13 11.18
C ALA A 212 -1.06 9.18 9.72
N GLU A 213 -1.00 8.05 9.02
CA GLU A 213 -1.15 7.99 7.57
C GLU A 213 -2.07 6.84 7.15
N VAL A 214 -2.86 7.08 6.10
CA VAL A 214 -3.67 6.09 5.39
C VAL A 214 -3.46 6.31 3.91
N ILE A 215 -2.73 5.41 3.24
CA ILE A 215 -2.02 5.71 2.00
C ILE A 215 -2.14 4.57 0.97
N VAL A 216 -2.29 5.00 -0.29
CA VAL A 216 -1.86 4.24 -1.46
C VAL A 216 -0.53 4.82 -1.94
N GLU A 217 0.47 3.96 -2.10
CA GLU A 217 1.83 4.34 -2.45
C GLU A 217 2.28 3.70 -3.78
N ALA A 218 3.06 4.44 -4.57
CA ALA A 218 3.97 3.89 -5.57
C ALA A 218 5.34 3.69 -4.91
N PRO A 219 5.71 2.46 -4.48
CA PRO A 219 6.93 2.26 -3.71
C PRO A 219 8.17 2.71 -4.46
N MET A 220 9.15 3.24 -3.73
CA MET A 220 10.45 3.56 -4.29
C MET A 220 11.34 2.33 -4.34
N PHE A 221 11.94 2.06 -5.49
CA PHE A 221 12.99 1.06 -5.62
C PHE A 221 14.31 1.72 -6.00
N ARG A 222 15.34 1.53 -5.17
CA ARG A 222 16.69 2.09 -5.37
C ARG A 222 16.70 3.62 -5.62
N GLY A 223 15.85 4.35 -4.91
CA GLY A 223 15.74 5.82 -5.02
C GLY A 223 14.99 6.31 -6.26
N VAL A 224 14.29 5.41 -6.97
CA VAL A 224 13.42 5.75 -8.09
C VAL A 224 12.03 5.22 -7.81
N THR A 225 11.03 6.11 -7.78
CA THR A 225 9.62 5.71 -7.76
C THR A 225 9.32 4.80 -8.95
N GLY A 226 8.78 3.61 -8.67
CA GLY A 226 8.31 2.68 -9.70
C GLY A 226 7.15 3.28 -10.51
N MET A 227 6.82 2.63 -11.63
CA MET A 227 5.54 2.92 -12.29
C MET A 227 4.40 2.42 -11.39
N LEU A 228 3.40 3.27 -11.18
CA LEU A 228 2.28 2.95 -10.30
C LEU A 228 1.37 1.90 -10.95
N THR A 229 1.11 0.80 -10.25
CA THR A 229 0.14 -0.21 -10.70
C THR A 229 -1.23 0.44 -10.91
N ASP A 230 -1.93 0.12 -11.99
CA ASP A 230 -3.34 0.47 -12.17
C ASP A 230 -4.18 -0.36 -11.19
N PHE A 231 -4.32 0.14 -9.97
CA PHE A 231 -5.10 -0.51 -8.90
C PHE A 231 -6.61 -0.23 -9.04
N GLY A 232 -7.05 0.50 -10.08
CA GLY A 232 -8.42 0.98 -10.22
C GLY A 232 -8.80 1.98 -9.12
N SER A 233 -9.33 1.48 -8.00
CA SER A 233 -9.70 2.28 -6.84
C SER A 233 -9.55 1.49 -5.55
N VAL A 234 -9.17 2.18 -4.47
CA VAL A 234 -9.17 1.66 -3.10
C VAL A 234 -10.08 2.53 -2.26
N GLU A 235 -11.04 1.91 -1.57
CA GLU A 235 -11.86 2.58 -0.57
C GLU A 235 -11.38 2.19 0.83
N PHE A 236 -10.95 3.18 1.60
CA PHE A 236 -10.67 3.03 3.02
C PHE A 236 -11.94 3.29 3.81
N LEU A 237 -12.37 2.29 4.58
CA LEU A 237 -13.52 2.29 5.45
C LEU A 237 -13.07 2.19 6.91
N ASP A 238 -13.97 2.54 7.83
CA ASP A 238 -13.75 2.47 9.28
C ASP A 238 -12.40 3.04 9.71
N VAL A 239 -11.99 4.16 9.11
CA VAL A 239 -10.68 4.75 9.40
C VAL A 239 -10.73 5.36 10.80
N ALA A 240 -9.89 4.82 11.67
CA ALA A 240 -9.80 5.24 13.06
C ALA A 240 -8.37 5.65 13.40
N VAL A 241 -8.22 6.85 13.97
CA VAL A 241 -6.97 7.37 14.53
C VAL A 241 -7.21 7.64 16.01
N ASN A 242 -6.37 7.08 16.88
CA ASN A 242 -6.59 7.09 18.33
C ASN A 242 -8.00 6.60 18.72
N ASP A 243 -8.49 5.57 18.03
CA ASP A 243 -9.83 5.00 18.19
C ASP A 243 -10.99 5.99 17.92
N LEU A 244 -10.71 7.10 17.24
CA LEU A 244 -11.69 8.09 16.82
C LEU A 244 -11.83 8.11 15.29
N PRO A 245 -13.03 8.34 14.73
CA PRO A 245 -13.22 8.43 13.29
C PRO A 245 -12.36 9.52 12.65
N LEU A 246 -11.87 9.26 11.44
CA LEU A 246 -11.01 10.17 10.69
C LEU A 246 -11.60 11.59 10.52
N SER A 247 -12.92 11.71 10.34
CA SER A 247 -13.60 13.00 10.19
C SER A 247 -13.40 13.94 11.38
N GLY A 248 -13.17 13.38 12.58
CA GLY A 248 -12.84 14.14 13.79
C GLY A 248 -11.50 14.89 13.71
N PHE A 249 -10.67 14.58 12.72
CA PHE A 249 -9.35 15.17 12.50
C PHE A 249 -9.29 16.09 11.28
N ALA A 250 -10.44 16.55 10.75
CA ALA A 250 -10.47 17.36 9.53
C ALA A 250 -9.48 18.53 9.52
N GLY A 251 -9.28 19.23 10.65
CA GLY A 251 -8.35 20.35 10.79
C GLY A 251 -6.86 19.98 10.94
N ALA A 252 -6.53 18.70 11.07
CA ALA A 252 -5.17 18.16 11.14
C ALA A 252 -4.81 17.27 9.95
N ALA A 253 -5.80 16.91 9.13
CA ALA A 253 -5.67 16.06 7.97
C ALA A 253 -5.28 16.87 6.73
N THR A 254 -4.21 16.45 6.06
CA THR A 254 -3.82 16.93 4.74
C THR A 254 -4.07 15.83 3.72
N ARG A 255 -4.84 16.15 2.69
CA ARG A 255 -5.05 15.30 1.52
C ARG A 255 -3.85 15.37 0.59
N TYR A 256 -3.36 14.23 0.12
CA TYR A 256 -2.32 14.16 -0.89
C TYR A 256 -2.82 13.46 -2.15
N ASP A 257 -2.64 14.09 -3.31
CA ASP A 257 -2.77 13.45 -4.62
C ASP A 257 -1.38 13.03 -5.12
N MET A 258 -1.28 11.89 -5.82
CA MET A 258 -0.01 11.40 -6.34
C MET A 258 0.25 11.96 -7.75
N VAL A 259 1.44 12.50 -8.01
CA VAL A 259 1.80 13.16 -9.26
C VAL A 259 3.20 12.79 -9.77
N ASP A 260 3.41 12.77 -11.09
CA ASP A 260 4.72 12.76 -11.74
C ASP A 260 4.90 14.03 -12.58
N GLY A 261 5.52 15.04 -11.97
CA GLY A 261 5.57 16.39 -12.53
C GLY A 261 4.19 17.04 -12.56
N VAL A 262 3.58 17.14 -13.74
CA VAL A 262 2.22 17.70 -13.92
C VAL A 262 1.16 16.62 -14.16
N GLU A 263 1.58 15.36 -14.26
CA GLU A 263 0.69 14.23 -14.50
C GLU A 263 0.12 13.72 -13.17
N LEU A 264 -1.21 13.58 -13.09
CA LEU A 264 -1.89 13.00 -11.94
C LEU A 264 -1.88 11.47 -12.06
N LEU A 265 -1.32 10.79 -11.06
CA LEU A 265 -1.19 9.33 -11.01
C LEU A 265 -2.28 8.69 -10.18
N ALA A 266 -2.63 9.30 -9.05
CA ALA A 266 -3.72 8.88 -8.19
C ALA A 266 -4.38 10.09 -7.52
N GLU A 267 -5.70 10.06 -7.44
CA GLU A 267 -6.52 11.14 -6.89
C GLU A 267 -7.17 10.67 -5.60
N THR A 268 -7.02 11.45 -4.55
CA THR A 268 -7.64 11.19 -3.25
C THR A 268 -8.99 11.89 -3.16
N GLY A 269 -10.00 11.12 -2.76
CA GLY A 269 -11.35 11.58 -2.54
C GLY A 269 -11.49 12.55 -1.36
N PRO A 270 -12.70 13.05 -1.13
CA PRO A 270 -13.00 13.90 0.02
C PRO A 270 -12.85 13.14 1.35
N LEU A 271 -12.56 13.89 2.42
CA LEU A 271 -12.46 13.36 3.77
C LEU A 271 -13.86 13.05 4.32
N GLY A 272 -14.04 11.81 4.78
CA GLY A 272 -15.13 11.39 5.66
C GLY A 272 -14.61 10.54 6.81
N ASP A 273 -15.45 9.65 7.35
CA ASP A 273 -15.01 8.56 8.24
C ASP A 273 -14.24 7.46 7.46
N GLY A 274 -14.31 7.53 6.14
CA GLY A 274 -13.50 6.83 5.16
C GLY A 274 -13.23 7.74 3.97
N PHE A 275 -12.52 7.24 2.97
CA PHE A 275 -12.25 7.96 1.72
C PHE A 275 -11.77 7.00 0.64
N GLY A 276 -11.91 7.41 -0.62
CA GLY A 276 -11.41 6.68 -1.78
C GLY A 276 -10.08 7.22 -2.30
N VAL A 277 -9.27 6.37 -2.91
CA VAL A 277 -8.16 6.75 -3.79
C VAL A 277 -8.39 6.11 -5.15
N CYS A 278 -8.37 6.90 -6.21
CA CYS A 278 -8.58 6.45 -7.58
C CYS A 278 -7.29 6.56 -8.39
N TRP A 279 -6.94 5.50 -9.11
CA TRP A 279 -5.85 5.54 -10.08
C TRP A 279 -6.21 6.45 -11.28
N ARG A 280 -5.20 7.13 -11.82
CA ARG A 280 -5.31 8.09 -12.93
C ARG A 280 -4.22 7.91 -13.99
N GLY A 281 -3.05 7.38 -13.63
CA GLY A 281 -1.94 7.20 -14.57
C GLY A 281 -0.80 6.37 -13.99
N TYR A 282 0.01 5.76 -14.87
CA TYR A 282 1.18 4.94 -14.48
C TYR A 282 2.39 5.80 -14.08
N GLY A 283 2.41 7.06 -14.51
CA GLY A 283 3.60 7.90 -14.51
C GLY A 283 4.54 7.54 -15.67
N ARG A 284 5.62 8.30 -15.80
CA ARG A 284 6.56 8.10 -16.91
C ARG A 284 7.40 6.83 -16.66
N PRO A 285 7.65 6.01 -17.69
CA PRO A 285 8.63 4.93 -17.60
C PRO A 285 9.98 5.52 -17.19
N ARG A 286 10.40 5.26 -15.95
CA ARG A 286 11.73 5.65 -15.49
C ARG A 286 12.67 4.57 -15.98
N ARG A 287 13.58 4.90 -16.91
CA ARG A 287 14.57 3.94 -17.43
C ARG A 287 15.26 3.26 -16.25
N ALA A 288 15.04 1.97 -16.08
CA ALA A 288 15.97 1.15 -15.32
C ALA A 288 17.36 1.42 -15.91
N LEU A 289 18.35 1.70 -15.05
CA LEU A 289 19.74 1.74 -15.49
C LEU A 289 20.00 0.40 -16.19
N SER A 290 20.25 0.49 -17.50
CA SER A 290 20.23 -0.63 -18.42
C SER A 290 21.14 -1.77 -17.96
N GLY A 291 20.61 -2.99 -17.88
CA GLY A 291 21.42 -4.20 -17.96
C GLY A 291 21.30 -5.25 -16.86
N GLN A 292 20.29 -5.23 -15.98
CA GLN A 292 20.17 -6.29 -14.97
C GLN A 292 18.78 -6.94 -14.96
N VAL A 293 18.83 -8.26 -15.14
CA VAL A 293 17.71 -9.20 -15.05
C VAL A 293 17.21 -9.22 -13.61
N TRP A 294 15.89 -9.12 -13.47
CA TRP A 294 15.14 -9.24 -12.23
C TRP A 294 15.24 -10.69 -11.73
N LYS A 295 15.73 -10.90 -10.51
CA LYS A 295 15.59 -12.18 -9.79
C LYS A 295 14.72 -11.90 -8.55
N GLY A 296 13.60 -12.61 -8.49
CA GLY A 296 12.55 -12.49 -7.47
C GLY A 296 12.88 -13.18 -6.16
#